data_AF-A0A3Q2TAR8-F1
#
_entry.id   AF-A0A3Q2TAR8-F1
#
_cell.length_a   1.000
_cell.length_b   1.000
_cell.length_c   1.000
_cell.angle_alpha   90.00
_cell.angle_beta   90.00
_cell.angle_gamma   90.00
#
_symmetry.space_group_name_H-M   'P 1'
#
loop_
_entity.id
_entity.type
_entity.pdbx_description
1 polymer ?
#
loop_
_entity_poly.entity_id
_entity_poly.type
_entity_poly.pdbx_seq_one_letter_code
_entity_poly.pdbx_strand_id
1 'polypeptide(L)'
;MAAAAKPSKKELKKQIQSKTSFTSPFSVKWSPLPQKDMDFILTTLKDKIIATGLEKKEAKVPRQWRKKKGNKPDASGEPAPQVTKEDQGPDPTRNGWTDAAARRQLAIGINEVTKALERNQLELLLVCKTVRPQHMTNHLIALSATRGVPACQVPRLSESVAEHLGLKSVLALGFRRCSSTEKEMFRDTVDAIKPRVPSLDVDWLNSEADRETSELMADPEEVEEEREEEMEEEKEEASGKRPQKRKLEIESEITESPLACSLQPLKVKRIVPNPAKKRKTKPKKQTGK
;
A
#
# COMPACT_ATOMS: atom_id res chain seq x y z
N MET A 1 37.06 -57.54 19.31
CA MET A 1 36.37 -56.70 20.32
C MET A 1 36.84 -55.26 20.13
N ALA A 2 36.17 -54.48 19.26
CA ALA A 2 36.52 -53.08 19.02
C ALA A 2 35.77 -52.19 20.02
N ALA A 3 36.51 -51.36 20.77
CA ALA A 3 35.95 -50.44 21.74
C ALA A 3 35.19 -49.30 21.04
N ALA A 4 33.95 -49.06 21.46
CA ALA A 4 33.14 -47.94 21.01
C ALA A 4 33.81 -46.61 21.39
N ALA A 5 34.18 -45.82 20.39
CA ALA A 5 34.69 -44.46 20.58
C ALA A 5 33.59 -43.59 21.22
N LYS A 6 33.88 -43.02 22.39
CA LYS A 6 32.99 -42.06 23.07
C LYS A 6 32.89 -40.79 22.21
N PRO A 7 31.69 -40.26 21.94
CA PRO A 7 31.54 -39.00 21.21
C PRO A 7 32.16 -37.85 22.03
N SER A 8 32.96 -37.02 21.34
CA SER A 8 33.67 -35.90 21.95
C SER A 8 32.71 -34.82 22.43
N LYS A 9 32.98 -34.24 23.62
CA LYS A 9 32.16 -33.21 24.29
C LYS A 9 31.97 -31.88 23.51
N LYS A 10 32.50 -31.74 22.29
CA LYS A 10 32.46 -30.50 21.50
C LYS A 10 31.21 -30.34 20.62
N GLU A 11 30.35 -31.35 20.53
CA GLU A 11 29.06 -31.24 19.80
C GLU A 11 27.87 -30.86 20.69
N LEU A 12 28.07 -30.80 22.01
CA LEU A 12 27.01 -30.43 22.95
C LEU A 12 26.87 -28.90 23.05
N LYS A 13 25.76 -28.42 22.46
CA LYS A 13 25.11 -27.12 22.69
C LYS A 13 25.74 -25.90 21.99
N LYS A 14 25.52 -25.78 20.68
CA LYS A 14 25.23 -24.43 20.13
C LYS A 14 23.92 -23.97 20.79
N GLN A 15 24.04 -23.24 21.90
CA GLN A 15 22.88 -22.66 22.58
C GLN A 15 22.18 -21.73 21.60
N ILE A 16 21.01 -22.15 21.12
CA ILE A 16 20.18 -21.34 20.23
C ILE A 16 19.76 -20.11 21.04
N GLN A 17 20.39 -18.97 20.77
CA GLN A 17 20.00 -17.70 21.37
C GLN A 17 18.63 -17.33 20.81
N SER A 18 17.58 -17.49 21.62
CA SER A 18 16.23 -17.03 21.28
C SER A 18 16.20 -15.51 21.29
N LYS A 19 15.95 -14.91 20.12
CA LYS A 19 15.71 -13.48 19.99
C LYS A 19 14.21 -13.23 20.15
N THR A 20 13.84 -12.33 21.05
CA THR A 20 12.47 -11.81 21.14
C THR A 20 12.26 -10.81 20.01
N SER A 21 11.36 -11.10 19.08
CA SER A 21 10.96 -10.16 18.02
C SER A 21 9.55 -9.67 18.28
N PHE A 22 9.34 -8.37 18.09
CA PHE A 22 8.00 -7.79 18.01
C PHE A 22 7.57 -7.83 16.55
N THR A 23 6.75 -8.81 16.19
CA THR A 23 6.14 -8.92 14.85
C THR A 23 4.72 -8.39 14.90
N SER A 24 4.32 -7.69 13.83
CA SER A 24 2.94 -7.23 13.67
C SER A 24 1.96 -8.41 13.79
N PRO A 25 0.89 -8.30 14.59
CA PRO A 25 -0.15 -9.31 14.64
C PRO A 25 -1.01 -9.32 13.36
N PHE A 26 -1.02 -8.21 12.62
CA PHE A 26 -1.85 -8.06 11.42
C PHE A 26 -1.18 -8.67 10.19
N SER A 27 -1.96 -9.42 9.42
CA SER A 27 -1.53 -10.00 8.16
C SER A 27 -2.30 -9.39 7.01
N VAL A 28 -1.67 -8.50 6.25
CA VAL A 28 -2.30 -7.88 5.08
C VAL A 28 -2.39 -8.90 3.96
N LYS A 29 -3.62 -9.28 3.56
CA LYS A 29 -3.89 -10.27 2.51
C LYS A 29 -4.89 -9.71 1.50
N TRP A 30 -4.77 -10.15 0.26
CA TRP A 30 -5.74 -9.83 -0.78
C TRP A 30 -7.01 -10.67 -0.62
N SER A 31 -8.16 -10.04 -0.83
CA SER A 31 -9.45 -10.73 -0.86
C SER A 31 -9.52 -11.69 -2.06
N PRO A 32 -10.06 -12.92 -1.88
CA PRO A 32 -10.17 -13.88 -2.97
C PRO A 32 -11.21 -13.42 -3.99
N LEU A 33 -10.87 -13.51 -5.29
CA LEU A 33 -11.76 -13.17 -6.39
C LEU A 33 -12.39 -14.45 -6.98
N PRO A 34 -13.74 -14.54 -7.12
CA PRO A 34 -14.38 -15.67 -7.78
C PRO A 34 -13.94 -15.83 -9.24
N GLN A 35 -13.88 -17.08 -9.72
CA GLN A 35 -13.38 -17.36 -11.06
C GLN A 35 -14.24 -16.73 -12.18
N LYS A 36 -15.57 -16.71 -12.01
CA LYS A 36 -16.49 -16.08 -12.96
C LYS A 36 -16.23 -14.58 -13.12
N ASP A 37 -15.97 -13.90 -12.02
CA ASP A 37 -15.69 -12.46 -12.02
C ASP A 37 -14.30 -12.16 -12.55
N MET A 38 -13.32 -13.02 -12.24
CA MET A 38 -11.98 -12.96 -12.84
C MET A 38 -12.04 -13.01 -14.37
N ASP A 39 -12.72 -14.01 -14.94
CA ASP A 39 -12.78 -14.16 -16.39
C ASP A 39 -13.51 -12.98 -17.03
N PHE A 40 -14.62 -12.52 -16.43
CA PHE A 40 -15.33 -11.31 -16.87
C PHE A 40 -14.45 -10.05 -16.87
N ILE A 41 -13.67 -9.84 -15.81
CA ILE A 41 -12.76 -8.69 -15.71
C ILE A 41 -11.71 -8.76 -16.83
N LEU A 42 -11.09 -9.93 -17.03
CA LEU A 42 -10.06 -10.11 -18.05
C LEU A 42 -10.60 -9.90 -19.47
N THR A 43 -11.77 -10.45 -19.80
CA THR A 43 -12.38 -10.28 -21.14
C THR A 43 -12.77 -8.82 -21.37
N THR A 44 -13.44 -8.18 -20.41
CA THR A 44 -13.87 -6.78 -20.52
C THR A 44 -12.68 -5.83 -20.73
N LEU A 45 -11.59 -6.05 -19.99
CA LEU A 45 -10.36 -5.27 -20.14
C LEU A 45 -9.72 -5.48 -21.51
N LYS A 46 -9.61 -6.74 -21.94
CA LYS A 46 -9.02 -7.08 -23.24
C LYS A 46 -9.79 -6.41 -24.37
N ASP A 47 -11.11 -6.53 -24.37
CA ASP A 47 -11.97 -5.97 -25.41
C ASP A 47 -11.91 -4.45 -25.43
N LYS A 48 -11.89 -3.79 -24.26
CA LYS A 48 -11.79 -2.33 -24.21
C LYS A 48 -10.43 -1.81 -24.64
N ILE A 49 -9.34 -2.50 -24.31
CA ILE A 49 -7.99 -2.09 -24.75
C ILE A 49 -7.86 -2.22 -26.27
N ILE A 50 -8.41 -3.30 -26.85
CA ILE A 50 -8.46 -3.47 -28.30
C ILE A 50 -9.33 -2.37 -28.94
N ALA A 51 -10.51 -2.11 -28.40
CA ALA A 51 -11.43 -1.10 -28.94
C ALA A 51 -10.91 0.33 -28.84
N THR A 52 -10.15 0.65 -27.78
CA THR A 52 -9.48 1.96 -27.64
C THR A 52 -8.23 2.07 -28.50
N GLY A 53 -7.67 0.95 -28.98
CA GLY A 53 -6.45 0.94 -29.79
C GLY A 53 -5.21 1.40 -29.02
N LEU A 54 -5.23 1.33 -27.69
CA LEU A 54 -4.14 1.81 -26.84
C LEU A 54 -2.98 0.80 -26.82
N GLU A 55 -1.99 1.05 -27.67
CA GLU A 55 -0.76 0.28 -27.77
C GLU A 55 0.48 1.18 -27.65
N LYS A 56 1.51 0.69 -26.96
CA LYS A 56 2.84 1.30 -26.96
C LYS A 56 3.67 0.77 -28.13
N LYS A 57 3.89 1.62 -29.13
CA LYS A 57 4.82 1.40 -30.24
C LYS A 57 6.23 1.82 -29.82
N GLU A 58 7.11 0.85 -29.62
CA GLU A 58 8.53 1.14 -29.41
C GLU A 58 9.16 1.63 -30.72
N ALA A 59 9.38 2.93 -30.84
CA ALA A 59 10.24 3.46 -31.89
C ALA A 59 11.67 2.97 -31.62
N LYS A 60 12.12 1.98 -32.40
CA LYS A 60 13.53 1.55 -32.43
C LYS A 60 14.36 2.65 -33.10
N VAL A 61 14.51 3.80 -32.45
CA VAL A 61 15.47 4.82 -32.89
C VAL A 61 16.85 4.27 -32.57
N PRO A 62 17.70 3.98 -33.58
CA PRO A 62 19.06 3.55 -33.31
C PRO A 62 19.74 4.68 -32.54
N ARG A 63 20.14 4.40 -31.29
CA ARG A 63 20.91 5.35 -30.49
C ARG A 63 22.19 5.65 -31.27
N GLN A 64 22.26 6.83 -31.89
CA GLN A 64 23.50 7.34 -32.43
C GLN A 64 24.42 7.58 -31.23
N TRP A 65 25.28 6.59 -30.98
CA TRP A 65 26.34 6.64 -29.98
C TRP A 65 27.16 7.90 -30.26
N ARG A 66 27.00 8.94 -29.43
CA ARG A 66 27.76 10.18 -29.55
C ARG A 66 29.24 9.81 -29.52
N LYS A 67 29.89 9.81 -30.69
CA LYS A 67 31.35 9.76 -30.77
C LYS A 67 31.84 11.00 -30.04
N LYS A 68 32.57 10.78 -28.94
CA LYS A 68 33.27 11.78 -28.15
C LYS A 68 34.21 12.54 -29.09
N LYS A 69 33.76 13.68 -29.63
CA LYS A 69 34.56 14.54 -30.49
C LYS A 69 35.60 15.20 -29.59
N GLY A 70 36.86 14.83 -29.80
CA GLY A 70 38.00 15.40 -29.13
C GLY A 70 38.04 16.92 -29.31
N ASN A 71 38.38 17.59 -28.22
CA ASN A 71 38.50 19.02 -28.10
C ASN A 71 39.69 19.54 -28.93
N LYS A 72 39.46 20.50 -29.82
CA LYS A 72 40.45 21.54 -30.18
C LYS A 72 39.72 22.78 -30.71
N PRO A 73 40.08 23.98 -30.24
CA PRO A 73 39.42 25.22 -30.60
C PRO A 73 40.01 25.78 -31.89
N ASP A 74 39.20 26.42 -32.73
CA ASP A 74 39.62 27.66 -33.37
C ASP A 74 38.44 28.48 -33.87
N ALA A 75 38.65 29.79 -33.80
CA ALA A 75 37.66 30.86 -33.80
C ALA A 75 37.13 31.22 -35.20
N SER A 76 35.85 31.64 -35.26
CA SER A 76 35.36 32.87 -35.95
C SER A 76 33.85 32.78 -36.26
N GLY A 77 33.11 33.86 -35.94
CA GLY A 77 31.78 34.17 -36.51
C GLY A 77 30.62 34.36 -35.51
N GLU A 78 30.36 35.62 -35.11
CA GLU A 78 29.12 36.17 -34.51
C GLU A 78 27.82 35.94 -35.34
N PRO A 79 26.61 36.36 -34.88
CA PRO A 79 26.02 36.34 -33.54
C PRO A 79 24.66 35.58 -33.54
N ALA A 80 23.96 35.60 -32.40
CA ALA A 80 22.74 34.87 -32.02
C ALA A 80 21.53 34.95 -33.00
N PRO A 81 20.52 34.07 -32.81
CA PRO A 81 19.37 34.58 -32.06
C PRO A 81 18.97 33.69 -30.88
N GLN A 82 18.57 34.39 -29.83
CA GLN A 82 17.98 33.91 -28.60
C GLN A 82 16.72 33.11 -28.93
N VAL A 83 16.72 31.80 -28.65
CA VAL A 83 15.47 31.03 -28.55
C VAL A 83 15.06 31.07 -27.08
N THR A 84 14.03 31.85 -26.87
CA THR A 84 13.12 31.93 -25.74
C THR A 84 13.06 30.63 -24.93
N LYS A 85 13.36 30.76 -23.63
CA LYS A 85 12.85 29.86 -22.60
C LYS A 85 11.34 30.04 -22.57
N GLU A 86 10.62 29.15 -23.22
CA GLU A 86 9.20 28.97 -22.94
C GLU A 86 8.96 27.55 -22.44
N ASP A 87 8.40 27.57 -21.24
CA ASP A 87 7.79 26.52 -20.46
C ASP A 87 6.85 25.67 -21.33
N GLN A 88 7.33 24.51 -21.78
CA GLN A 88 6.49 23.51 -22.43
C GLN A 88 6.41 22.28 -21.53
N GLY A 89 5.20 22.01 -21.06
CA GLY A 89 4.82 20.80 -20.34
C GLY A 89 5.17 19.52 -21.11
N PRO A 90 4.96 18.35 -20.49
CA PRO A 90 5.46 17.08 -21.00
C PRO A 90 4.86 16.78 -22.39
N ASP A 91 5.72 16.96 -23.39
CA ASP A 91 5.53 16.70 -24.81
C ASP A 91 4.86 15.31 -25.05
N PRO A 92 3.62 15.23 -25.57
CA PRO A 92 2.84 14.00 -25.62
C PRO A 92 3.36 12.96 -26.62
N THR A 93 4.21 13.35 -27.57
CA THR A 93 4.67 12.49 -28.67
C THR A 93 5.91 11.67 -28.36
N ARG A 94 6.62 11.97 -27.27
CA ARG A 94 7.87 11.25 -26.91
C ARG A 94 7.66 9.85 -26.34
N ASN A 95 6.43 9.49 -26.00
CA ASN A 95 6.19 8.34 -25.11
C ASN A 95 5.87 7.03 -25.85
N GLY A 96 5.79 7.06 -27.19
CA GLY A 96 5.53 5.90 -28.03
C GLY A 96 4.12 5.32 -27.88
N TRP A 97 3.18 6.03 -27.25
CA TRP A 97 1.79 5.59 -27.13
C TRP A 97 0.97 6.07 -28.32
N THR A 98 0.07 5.22 -28.79
CA THR A 98 -0.89 5.49 -29.88
C THR A 98 -1.89 6.59 -29.52
N ASP A 99 -2.49 6.53 -28.33
CA ASP A 99 -3.34 7.58 -27.81
C ASP A 99 -2.83 8.13 -26.46
N ALA A 100 -2.37 9.37 -26.48
CA ALA A 100 -1.88 10.06 -25.30
C ALA A 100 -3.00 10.42 -24.31
N ALA A 101 -4.23 10.63 -24.77
CA ALA A 101 -5.37 10.92 -23.89
C ALA A 101 -5.77 9.67 -23.11
N ALA A 102 -5.96 8.53 -23.79
CA ALA A 102 -6.25 7.25 -23.14
C ALA A 102 -5.13 6.85 -22.17
N ARG A 103 -3.87 7.07 -22.55
CA ARG A 103 -2.73 6.78 -21.68
C ARG A 103 -2.74 7.58 -20.37
N ARG A 104 -3.22 8.84 -20.36
CA ARG A 104 -3.27 9.67 -19.14
C ARG A 104 -4.28 9.15 -18.13
N GLN A 105 -5.32 8.46 -18.59
CA GLN A 105 -6.37 7.86 -17.76
C GLN A 105 -5.93 6.54 -17.10
N LEU A 106 -4.82 5.95 -17.54
CA LEU A 106 -4.27 4.73 -16.97
C LEU A 106 -3.01 5.00 -16.14
N ALA A 107 -2.90 4.34 -14.99
CA ALA A 107 -1.67 4.21 -14.24
C ALA A 107 -1.13 2.78 -14.44
N ILE A 108 0.02 2.64 -15.10
CA ILE A 108 0.58 1.32 -15.44
C ILE A 108 1.85 1.07 -14.62
N GLY A 109 1.83 -0.02 -13.86
CA GLY A 109 2.93 -0.44 -13.00
C GLY A 109 2.80 0.09 -11.57
N ILE A 110 3.51 -0.58 -10.66
CA ILE A 110 3.41 -0.35 -9.21
C ILE A 110 3.69 1.12 -8.86
N ASN A 111 4.77 1.70 -9.40
CA ASN A 111 5.17 3.08 -9.09
C ASN A 111 4.19 4.15 -9.59
N GLU A 112 3.51 3.92 -10.71
CA GLU A 112 2.51 4.89 -11.19
C GLU A 112 1.22 4.76 -10.40
N VAL A 113 0.84 3.53 -10.06
CA VAL A 113 -0.32 3.24 -9.23
C VAL A 113 -0.13 3.84 -7.83
N THR A 114 1.02 3.65 -7.19
CA THR A 114 1.27 4.21 -5.85
C THR A 114 1.16 5.72 -5.85
N LYS A 115 1.80 6.40 -6.81
CA LYS A 115 1.70 7.86 -6.98
C LYS A 115 0.25 8.33 -7.18
N ALA A 116 -0.55 7.55 -7.92
CA ALA A 116 -1.94 7.89 -8.19
C ALA A 116 -2.85 7.62 -6.96
N LEU A 117 -2.59 6.57 -6.18
CA LEU A 117 -3.25 6.34 -4.87
C LEU A 117 -2.93 7.48 -3.89
N GLU A 118 -1.65 7.84 -3.76
CA GLU A 118 -1.20 8.92 -2.87
C GLU A 118 -1.91 10.25 -3.17
N ARG A 119 -2.17 10.52 -4.46
CA ARG A 119 -2.85 11.73 -4.95
C ARG A 119 -4.37 11.63 -5.01
N ASN A 120 -4.99 10.53 -4.55
CA ASN A 120 -6.44 10.31 -4.65
C ASN A 120 -6.99 10.36 -6.09
N GLN A 121 -6.18 9.95 -7.06
CA GLN A 121 -6.53 10.02 -8.47
C GLN A 121 -7.13 8.73 -9.01
N LEU A 122 -7.10 7.62 -8.25
CA LEU A 122 -7.60 6.33 -8.74
C LEU A 122 -9.07 6.08 -8.40
N GLU A 123 -9.72 5.37 -9.29
CA GLU A 123 -11.10 4.90 -9.15
C GLU A 123 -11.17 3.39 -9.00
N LEU A 124 -10.28 2.66 -9.67
CA LEU A 124 -10.18 1.20 -9.61
C LEU A 124 -8.71 0.77 -9.71
N LEU A 125 -8.32 -0.24 -8.94
CA LEU A 125 -6.98 -0.83 -8.99
C LEU A 125 -7.04 -2.34 -9.20
N LEU A 126 -6.34 -2.84 -10.21
CA LEU A 126 -6.16 -4.25 -10.49
C LEU A 126 -4.68 -4.63 -10.38
N VAL A 127 -4.38 -5.65 -9.57
CA VAL A 127 -3.00 -6.12 -9.34
C VAL A 127 -2.84 -7.54 -9.85
N CYS A 128 -1.73 -7.85 -10.51
CA CYS A 128 -1.48 -9.19 -11.00
C CYS A 128 -1.10 -10.15 -9.86
N LYS A 129 -1.64 -11.38 -9.86
CA LYS A 129 -1.27 -12.41 -8.84
C LYS A 129 0.15 -12.98 -9.00
N THR A 130 0.75 -12.86 -10.18
CA THR A 130 2.04 -13.48 -10.51
C THR A 130 3.25 -12.67 -10.00
N VAL A 131 3.04 -11.52 -9.37
CA VAL A 131 4.11 -10.64 -8.88
C VAL A 131 4.90 -11.35 -7.78
N ARG A 132 6.23 -11.41 -7.97
CA ARG A 132 7.18 -11.88 -6.95
C ARG A 132 8.24 -10.81 -6.73
N PRO A 133 8.59 -10.48 -5.48
CA PRO A 133 8.01 -11.00 -4.22
C PRO A 133 6.66 -10.34 -3.86
N GLN A 134 5.80 -11.07 -3.11
CA GLN A 134 4.43 -10.63 -2.78
C GLN A 134 4.37 -9.29 -2.04
N HIS A 135 5.36 -8.99 -1.18
CA HIS A 135 5.41 -7.75 -0.40
C HIS A 135 5.46 -6.49 -1.28
N MET A 136 5.86 -6.59 -2.56
CA MET A 136 5.78 -5.47 -3.50
C MET A 136 4.35 -5.05 -3.82
N THR A 137 3.35 -5.85 -3.47
CA THR A 137 1.94 -5.51 -3.72
C THR A 137 1.16 -5.27 -2.43
N ASN A 138 1.62 -5.81 -1.30
CA ASN A 138 0.89 -5.74 -0.03
C ASN A 138 0.65 -4.31 0.44
N HIS A 139 1.58 -3.38 0.16
CA HIS A 139 1.40 -1.97 0.53
C HIS A 139 0.23 -1.29 -0.21
N LEU A 140 -0.14 -1.80 -1.40
CA LEU A 140 -1.27 -1.27 -2.16
C LEU A 140 -2.61 -1.55 -1.47
N ILE A 141 -2.71 -2.60 -0.66
CA ILE A 141 -3.93 -2.94 0.07
C ILE A 141 -4.26 -1.82 1.07
N ALA A 142 -3.30 -1.47 1.94
CA ALA A 142 -3.48 -0.41 2.92
C ALA A 142 -3.69 0.97 2.25
N LEU A 143 -2.92 1.28 1.20
CA LEU A 143 -3.10 2.53 0.45
C LEU A 143 -4.47 2.62 -0.24
N SER A 144 -5.00 1.51 -0.73
CA SER A 144 -6.32 1.51 -1.38
C SER A 144 -7.44 1.60 -0.35
N ALA A 145 -7.34 0.85 0.76
CA ALA A 145 -8.31 0.86 1.84
C ALA A 145 -8.45 2.24 2.47
N THR A 146 -7.34 2.90 2.79
CA THR A 146 -7.35 4.28 3.35
C THR A 146 -7.95 5.34 2.43
N ARG A 147 -8.02 5.09 1.11
CA ARG A 147 -8.58 6.02 0.12
C ARG A 147 -9.93 5.56 -0.45
N GLY A 148 -10.49 4.47 0.08
CA GLY A 148 -11.75 3.88 -0.39
C GLY A 148 -11.72 3.45 -1.85
N VAL A 149 -10.55 3.07 -2.38
CA VAL A 149 -10.41 2.63 -3.77
C VAL A 149 -10.63 1.11 -3.83
N PRO A 150 -11.60 0.61 -4.62
CA PRO A 150 -11.78 -0.81 -4.83
C PRO A 150 -10.54 -1.39 -5.50
N ALA A 151 -9.95 -2.41 -4.89
CA ALA A 151 -8.78 -3.06 -5.42
C ALA A 151 -8.83 -4.57 -5.26
N CYS A 152 -8.42 -5.30 -6.28
CA CYS A 152 -8.33 -6.76 -6.21
C CYS A 152 -7.11 -7.31 -6.95
N GLN A 153 -6.80 -8.55 -6.60
CA GLN A 153 -5.75 -9.32 -7.25
C GLN A 153 -6.35 -10.24 -8.32
N VAL A 154 -5.95 -10.01 -9.57
CA VAL A 154 -6.42 -10.76 -10.74
C VAL A 154 -5.31 -11.70 -11.22
N PRO A 155 -5.53 -13.03 -11.21
CA PRO A 155 -4.62 -13.98 -11.84
C PRO A 155 -4.53 -13.74 -13.35
N ARG A 156 -3.35 -14.00 -13.95
CA ARG A 156 -3.11 -13.87 -15.40
C ARG A 156 -3.39 -12.48 -16.01
N LEU A 157 -3.51 -11.43 -15.21
CA LEU A 157 -3.73 -10.07 -15.69
C LEU A 157 -2.66 -9.66 -16.71
N SER A 158 -1.39 -9.88 -16.37
CA SER A 158 -0.26 -9.55 -17.27
C SER A 158 -0.31 -10.36 -18.57
N GLU A 159 -0.67 -11.64 -18.52
CA GLU A 159 -0.72 -12.50 -19.72
C GLU A 159 -1.81 -12.05 -20.68
N SER A 160 -2.98 -11.65 -20.15
CA SER A 160 -4.11 -11.23 -20.99
C SER A 160 -3.95 -9.81 -21.56
N VAL A 161 -3.32 -8.91 -20.80
CA VAL A 161 -3.36 -7.46 -21.11
C VAL A 161 -2.04 -6.91 -21.63
N ALA A 162 -0.88 -7.45 -21.23
CA ALA A 162 0.40 -6.82 -21.55
C ALA A 162 0.70 -6.80 -23.05
N GLU A 163 0.40 -7.89 -23.76
CA GLU A 163 0.61 -8.00 -25.21
C GLU A 163 -0.20 -6.92 -25.97
N HIS A 164 -1.48 -6.76 -25.63
CA HIS A 164 -2.36 -5.77 -26.28
C HIS A 164 -1.94 -4.32 -26.01
N LEU A 165 -1.25 -4.06 -24.90
CA LEU A 165 -0.69 -2.73 -24.59
C LEU A 165 0.70 -2.49 -25.20
N GLY A 166 1.29 -3.46 -25.90
CA GLY A 166 2.68 -3.38 -26.38
C GLY A 166 3.71 -3.39 -25.25
N LEU A 167 3.40 -4.06 -24.14
CA LEU A 167 4.26 -4.15 -22.95
C LEU A 167 4.71 -5.59 -22.70
N LYS A 168 5.89 -5.75 -22.09
CA LYS A 168 6.39 -7.08 -21.69
C LYS A 168 5.61 -7.68 -20.52
N SER A 169 5.20 -6.84 -19.58
CA SER A 169 4.42 -7.25 -18.42
C SER A 169 3.70 -6.08 -17.76
N VAL A 170 2.58 -6.38 -17.11
CA VAL A 170 1.76 -5.43 -16.34
C VAL A 170 1.54 -6.01 -14.95
N LEU A 171 2.23 -5.45 -13.96
CA LEU A 171 2.15 -5.93 -12.56
C LEU A 171 0.99 -5.31 -11.79
N ALA A 172 0.66 -4.06 -12.10
CA ALA A 172 -0.46 -3.32 -11.53
C ALA A 172 -1.03 -2.39 -12.61
N LEU A 173 -2.34 -2.24 -12.60
CA LEU A 173 -3.10 -1.40 -13.52
C LEU A 173 -4.14 -0.61 -12.72
N GLY A 174 -4.06 0.71 -12.76
CA GLY A 174 -5.01 1.61 -12.12
C GLY A 174 -5.75 2.46 -13.15
N PHE A 175 -7.03 2.69 -12.91
CA PHE A 175 -7.86 3.61 -13.66
C PHE A 175 -7.97 4.93 -12.91
N ARG A 176 -7.57 6.02 -13.55
CA ARG A 176 -7.66 7.36 -12.96
C ARG A 176 -9.05 7.93 -13.15
N ARG A 177 -9.51 8.66 -12.13
CA ARG A 177 -10.67 9.53 -12.20
C ARG A 177 -10.40 10.57 -13.28
N CYS A 178 -11.29 10.66 -14.26
CA CYS A 178 -11.18 11.67 -15.29
C CYS A 178 -11.69 13.01 -14.73
N SER A 179 -10.99 14.10 -15.04
CA SER A 179 -11.55 15.44 -14.89
C SER A 179 -12.54 15.69 -16.03
N SER A 180 -13.60 16.45 -15.78
CA SER A 180 -14.72 16.71 -16.71
C SER A 180 -14.33 17.21 -18.12
N THR A 181 -13.11 17.71 -18.29
CA THR A 181 -12.55 18.19 -19.57
C THR A 181 -12.06 17.07 -20.50
N GLU A 182 -11.78 15.87 -19.99
CA GLU A 182 -11.25 14.75 -20.78
C GLU A 182 -12.35 13.73 -21.09
N LYS A 183 -12.38 13.21 -22.34
CA LYS A 183 -13.32 12.15 -22.74
C LYS A 183 -13.03 10.88 -21.95
N GLU A 184 -13.94 10.51 -21.06
CA GLU A 184 -13.87 9.30 -20.23
C GLU A 184 -13.92 8.02 -21.08
N MET A 185 -12.78 7.42 -21.39
CA MET A 185 -12.74 6.23 -22.25
C MET A 185 -12.93 4.93 -21.49
N PHE A 186 -12.56 4.90 -20.20
CA PHE A 186 -12.58 3.69 -19.38
C PHE A 186 -13.68 3.67 -18.32
N ARG A 187 -14.55 4.68 -18.26
CA ARG A 187 -15.61 4.76 -17.24
C ARG A 187 -16.56 3.57 -17.29
N ASP A 188 -17.06 3.21 -18.48
CA ASP A 188 -17.94 2.04 -18.65
C ASP A 188 -17.32 0.75 -18.11
N THR A 189 -16.00 0.59 -18.30
CA THR A 189 -15.30 -0.60 -17.81
C THR A 189 -15.11 -0.58 -16.30
N VAL A 190 -14.86 0.59 -15.73
CA VAL A 190 -14.74 0.76 -14.28
C VAL A 190 -16.10 0.48 -13.63
N ASP A 191 -17.18 1.04 -14.16
CA ASP A 191 -18.55 0.84 -13.65
C ASP A 191 -18.98 -0.62 -13.75
N ALA A 192 -18.58 -1.34 -14.79
CA ALA A 192 -18.88 -2.77 -14.95
C ALA A 192 -18.07 -3.67 -14.00
N ILE A 193 -16.83 -3.29 -13.67
CA ILE A 193 -15.91 -4.11 -12.86
C ILE A 193 -16.10 -3.85 -11.37
N LYS A 194 -16.23 -2.58 -10.97
CA LYS A 194 -16.35 -2.13 -9.57
C LYS A 194 -17.31 -2.96 -8.70
N PRO A 195 -18.55 -3.29 -9.12
CA PRO A 195 -19.48 -4.09 -8.29
C PRO A 195 -19.04 -5.55 -8.10
N ARG A 196 -18.10 -6.06 -8.90
CA ARG A 196 -17.60 -7.45 -8.83
C ARG A 196 -16.29 -7.56 -8.05
N VAL A 197 -15.71 -6.42 -7.67
CA VAL A 197 -14.47 -6.36 -6.91
C VAL A 197 -14.79 -6.60 -5.43
N PRO A 198 -14.19 -7.62 -4.78
CA PRO A 198 -14.40 -7.83 -3.35
C PRO A 198 -13.85 -6.64 -2.57
N SER A 199 -14.51 -6.28 -1.47
CA SER A 199 -13.99 -5.28 -0.53
C SER A 199 -12.64 -5.72 0.04
N LEU A 200 -11.77 -4.75 0.28
CA LEU A 200 -10.51 -4.97 0.98
C LEU A 200 -10.77 -4.86 2.49
N ASP A 201 -10.48 -5.93 3.19
CA ASP A 201 -10.51 -5.96 4.65
C ASP A 201 -9.10 -5.71 5.21
N VAL A 202 -8.99 -4.77 6.12
CA VAL A 202 -7.75 -4.40 6.79
C VAL A 202 -8.04 -4.31 8.27
N ASP A 203 -7.61 -5.33 9.02
CA ASP A 203 -7.93 -5.56 10.43
C ASP A 203 -7.88 -4.32 11.36
N TRP A 204 -7.02 -3.34 11.08
CA TRP A 204 -6.83 -2.15 11.91
C TRP A 204 -7.60 -0.90 11.43
N LEU A 205 -8.26 -0.99 10.28
CA LEU A 205 -9.00 0.09 9.63
C LEU A 205 -10.49 -0.28 9.65
N ASN A 206 -11.25 0.30 10.59
CA ASN A 206 -12.69 0.05 10.65
C ASN A 206 -13.37 0.78 9.48
N SER A 207 -14.19 0.06 8.71
CA SER A 207 -15.24 0.72 7.93
C SER A 207 -16.32 1.17 8.92
N GLU A 208 -16.89 2.38 8.76
CA GLU A 208 -17.98 2.86 9.64
C GLU A 208 -19.15 1.86 9.70
N ALA A 209 -19.35 1.04 8.67
CA ALA A 209 -20.33 -0.04 8.62
C ALA A 209 -20.12 -1.16 9.67
N ASP A 210 -18.89 -1.40 10.13
CA ASP A 210 -18.58 -2.41 11.14
C ASP A 210 -18.80 -1.89 12.58
N ARG A 211 -18.90 -0.57 12.78
CA ARG A 211 -19.21 -0.01 14.11
C ARG A 211 -20.69 -0.16 14.46
N GLU A 212 -21.59 0.09 13.51
CA GLU A 212 -23.04 -0.06 13.74
C GLU A 212 -23.44 -1.51 14.05
N THR A 213 -22.72 -2.49 13.50
CA THR A 213 -22.98 -3.92 13.78
C THR A 213 -22.30 -4.41 15.04
N SER A 214 -21.12 -3.87 15.39
CA SER A 214 -20.42 -4.24 16.63
C SER A 214 -21.05 -3.62 17.88
N GLU A 215 -21.62 -2.40 17.80
CA GLU A 215 -22.32 -1.76 18.91
C GLU A 215 -23.66 -2.45 19.25
N LEU A 216 -24.26 -3.16 18.29
CA LEU A 216 -25.47 -3.96 18.49
C LEU A 216 -25.19 -5.39 18.99
N MET A 217 -23.94 -5.84 18.99
CA MET A 217 -23.53 -7.19 19.41
C MET A 217 -22.62 -7.21 20.65
N ALA A 218 -22.31 -6.05 21.23
CA ALA A 218 -21.63 -5.98 22.51
C ALA A 218 -22.55 -6.53 23.62
N ASP A 219 -22.01 -7.44 24.43
CA ASP A 219 -22.68 -8.02 25.60
C ASP A 219 -22.97 -6.88 26.60
N PRO A 220 -24.20 -6.68 27.09
CA PRO A 220 -24.54 -5.59 28.01
C PRO A 220 -23.67 -5.52 29.27
N GLU A 221 -22.99 -6.59 29.66
CA GLU A 221 -22.02 -6.58 30.78
C GLU A 221 -20.72 -5.81 30.46
N GLU A 222 -20.21 -5.83 29.22
CA GLU A 222 -18.98 -5.10 28.85
C GLU A 222 -19.21 -3.57 28.79
N VAL A 223 -20.44 -3.14 28.45
CA VAL A 223 -20.82 -1.72 28.39
C VAL A 223 -21.03 -1.13 29.79
N GLU A 224 -21.45 -1.95 30.76
CA GLU A 224 -21.58 -1.51 32.16
C GLU A 224 -20.21 -1.44 32.86
N GLU A 225 -19.28 -2.38 32.59
CA GLU A 225 -17.90 -2.30 33.11
C GLU A 225 -17.14 -1.07 32.57
N GLU A 226 -17.25 -0.74 31.27
CA GLU A 226 -16.60 0.45 30.70
C GLU A 226 -17.15 1.76 31.32
N ARG A 227 -18.43 1.79 31.69
CA ARG A 227 -19.07 2.96 32.31
C ARG A 227 -18.73 3.12 33.79
N GLU A 228 -18.48 2.01 34.49
CA GLU A 228 -18.01 2.02 35.88
C GLU A 228 -16.52 2.40 35.99
N GLU A 229 -15.68 1.95 35.05
CA GLU A 229 -14.26 2.33 35.00
C GLU A 229 -14.06 3.83 34.71
N GLU A 230 -14.85 4.42 33.81
CA GLU A 230 -14.82 5.87 33.53
C GLU A 230 -15.25 6.72 34.76
N MET A 231 -16.19 6.21 35.57
CA MET A 231 -16.66 6.90 36.77
C MET A 231 -15.66 6.81 37.94
N GLU A 232 -14.82 5.77 37.98
CA GLU A 232 -13.74 5.63 38.95
C GLU A 232 -12.51 6.49 38.60
N GLU A 233 -12.15 6.62 37.30
CA GLU A 233 -11.05 7.51 36.87
C GLU A 233 -11.36 9.00 37.15
N GLU A 234 -12.61 9.46 36.95
CA GLU A 234 -13.01 10.83 37.28
C GLU A 234 -12.93 11.13 38.79
N LYS A 235 -13.10 10.11 39.65
CA LYS A 235 -12.96 10.27 41.10
C LYS A 235 -11.50 10.28 41.55
N GLU A 236 -10.59 9.57 40.89
CA GLU A 236 -9.17 9.59 41.22
C GLU A 236 -8.45 10.87 40.75
N GLU A 237 -8.88 11.49 39.64
CA GLU A 237 -8.29 12.77 39.18
C GLU A 237 -8.59 13.98 40.09
N ALA A 238 -9.62 13.91 40.93
CA ALA A 238 -9.95 14.97 41.90
C ALA A 238 -8.97 15.06 43.09
N SER A 239 -8.07 14.07 43.27
CA SER A 239 -7.18 14.00 44.43
C SER A 239 -5.74 13.63 44.06
N GLY A 240 -4.98 14.55 43.45
CA GLY A 240 -3.53 14.31 43.34
C GLY A 240 -2.74 15.20 42.38
N LYS A 241 -2.14 16.26 42.91
CA LYS A 241 -1.15 17.11 42.22
C LYS A 241 0.01 16.29 41.63
N ARG A 242 0.28 16.36 40.32
CA ARG A 242 1.60 16.16 39.66
C ARG A 242 1.62 16.69 38.19
N PRO A 243 2.80 16.91 37.59
CA PRO A 243 3.08 18.10 36.79
C PRO A 243 2.77 17.96 35.29
N GLN A 244 2.28 19.05 34.71
CA GLN A 244 1.98 19.19 33.27
C GLN A 244 3.23 18.99 32.40
N LYS A 245 3.21 17.97 31.56
CA LYS A 245 4.05 17.90 30.34
C LYS A 245 3.16 18.21 29.14
N ARG A 246 3.45 19.36 28.53
CA ARG A 246 2.99 19.93 27.25
C ARG A 246 2.02 19.06 26.44
N LYS A 247 0.75 19.48 26.43
CA LYS A 247 -0.28 19.11 25.44
C LYS A 247 0.05 19.84 24.14
N LEU A 248 0.24 19.11 23.06
CA LEU A 248 0.42 19.66 21.72
C LEU A 248 -0.97 19.66 21.09
N GLU A 249 -1.54 20.85 20.95
CA GLU A 249 -2.84 21.08 20.32
C GLU A 249 -2.71 20.76 18.83
N ILE A 250 -3.43 19.74 18.38
CA ILE A 250 -3.59 19.45 16.96
C ILE A 250 -4.78 20.29 16.52
N GLU A 251 -4.47 21.45 15.94
CA GLU A 251 -5.46 22.31 15.30
C GLU A 251 -6.17 21.53 14.19
N SER A 252 -7.47 21.39 14.38
CA SER A 252 -8.42 20.78 13.47
C SER A 252 -8.71 21.74 12.32
N GLU A 253 -8.08 21.53 11.18
CA GLU A 253 -8.55 22.09 9.91
C GLU A 253 -8.22 21.13 8.76
N ILE A 254 -9.06 20.10 8.61
CA ILE A 254 -9.12 19.31 7.38
C ILE A 254 -10.57 19.36 6.90
N THR A 255 -10.78 20.22 5.92
CA THR A 255 -11.94 20.25 5.05
C THR A 255 -12.23 18.84 4.51
N GLU A 256 -13.40 18.33 4.89
CA GLU A 256 -14.22 17.30 4.22
C GLU A 256 -13.47 16.31 3.31
N SER A 257 -13.05 15.18 3.88
CA SER A 257 -12.71 13.95 3.15
C SER A 257 -13.80 12.91 3.39
N PRO A 258 -14.37 12.25 2.35
CA PRO A 258 -15.60 11.48 2.49
C PRO A 258 -15.44 10.10 3.15
N LEU A 259 -14.31 9.80 3.81
CA LEU A 259 -14.11 8.55 4.55
C LEU A 259 -13.19 8.81 5.74
N ALA A 260 -13.76 9.04 6.92
CA ALA A 260 -13.02 9.16 8.17
C ALA A 260 -12.45 7.79 8.57
N CYS A 261 -11.22 7.51 8.14
CA CYS A 261 -10.50 6.30 8.52
C CYS A 261 -10.18 6.31 10.03
N SER A 262 -10.88 5.49 10.82
CA SER A 262 -10.59 5.32 12.25
C SER A 262 -9.63 4.14 12.48
N LEU A 263 -8.59 4.37 13.28
CA LEU A 263 -7.57 3.36 13.59
C LEU A 263 -7.92 2.61 14.87
N GLN A 264 -7.77 1.28 14.87
CA GLN A 264 -7.93 0.50 16.09
C GLN A 264 -6.71 0.63 17.03
N PRO A 265 -6.92 0.83 18.35
CA PRO A 265 -5.84 0.83 19.33
C PRO A 265 -5.24 -0.58 19.52
N LEU A 266 -3.92 -0.66 19.60
CA LEU A 266 -3.21 -1.93 19.83
C LEU A 266 -3.26 -2.33 21.31
N LYS A 267 -4.06 -3.35 21.66
CA LYS A 267 -4.03 -3.98 22.99
C LYS A 267 -2.97 -5.10 23.04
N VAL A 268 -1.99 -4.98 23.95
CA VAL A 268 -0.94 -6.00 24.13
C VAL A 268 -1.53 -7.25 24.81
N LYS A 269 -1.92 -8.25 24.01
CA LYS A 269 -2.58 -9.47 24.54
C LYS A 269 -1.71 -10.32 25.46
N ARG A 270 -0.39 -10.39 25.23
CA ARG A 270 0.50 -11.25 26.04
C ARG A 270 1.94 -10.79 25.98
N ILE A 271 2.49 -10.36 27.11
CA ILE A 271 3.93 -10.20 27.28
C ILE A 271 4.49 -11.55 27.71
N VAL A 272 5.08 -12.31 26.78
CA VAL A 272 5.78 -13.55 27.14
C VAL A 272 7.13 -13.15 27.74
N PRO A 273 7.36 -13.35 29.05
CA PRO A 273 8.65 -13.04 29.65
C PRO A 273 9.69 -13.96 29.01
N ASN A 274 10.87 -13.41 28.72
CA ASN A 274 11.98 -14.23 28.25
C ASN A 274 12.26 -15.33 29.31
N PRO A 275 12.07 -16.63 28.99
CA PRO A 275 12.19 -17.71 29.97
C PRO A 275 13.61 -17.85 30.54
N ALA A 276 14.62 -17.27 29.87
CA ALA A 276 16.00 -17.25 30.34
C ALA A 276 16.32 -16.09 31.32
N LYS A 277 15.43 -15.11 31.49
CA LYS A 277 15.63 -14.00 32.44
C LYS A 277 14.87 -14.27 33.74
N LYS A 278 15.56 -14.85 34.73
CA LYS A 278 15.09 -14.86 36.13
C LYS A 278 14.97 -13.41 36.62
N ARG A 279 13.76 -12.93 36.87
CA ARG A 279 13.50 -11.63 37.51
C ARG A 279 14.17 -11.66 38.88
N LYS A 280 15.12 -10.75 39.14
CA LYS A 280 15.70 -10.58 40.48
C LYS A 280 14.59 -10.16 41.43
N THR A 281 14.24 -10.98 42.41
CA THR A 281 13.34 -10.60 43.50
C THR A 281 14.00 -9.46 44.28
N LYS A 282 13.32 -8.32 44.40
CA LYS A 282 13.80 -7.22 45.25
C LYS A 282 13.87 -7.72 46.70
N PRO A 283 14.96 -7.48 47.44
CA PRO A 283 15.01 -7.86 48.85
C PRO A 283 13.95 -7.09 49.63
N LYS A 284 13.19 -7.79 50.49
CA LYS A 284 12.25 -7.16 51.42
C LYS A 284 13.03 -6.21 52.33
N LYS A 285 12.68 -4.92 52.32
CA LYS A 285 13.14 -3.96 53.33
C LYS A 285 12.71 -4.49 54.69
N GLN A 286 13.66 -4.81 55.56
CA GLN A 286 13.36 -5.01 56.97
C GLN A 286 12.89 -3.66 57.52
N THR A 287 11.63 -3.60 57.95
CA THR A 287 11.12 -2.54 58.81
C THR A 287 11.88 -2.61 60.13
N GLY A 288 12.78 -1.65 60.34
CA GLY A 288 13.50 -1.47 61.60
C GLY A 288 12.51 -1.12 62.70
N LYS A 289 12.64 -1.83 63.84
CA LYS A 289 12.09 -1.44 65.14
C LYS A 289 12.91 -0.29 65.72
#